data_AF-A0ABD1QWL2-F1
#
_entry.id   AF-A0ABD1QWL2-F1
#
_cell.length_a   1.000
_cell.length_b   1.000
_cell.length_c   1.000
_cell.angle_alpha   90.00
_cell.angle_beta   90.00
_cell.angle_gamma   90.00
#
_symmetry.space_group_name_H-M   'P 1'
#
loop_
_entity.id
_entity.type
_entity.pdbx_description
1 polymer ?
#
loop_
_entity_poly.entity_id
_entity_poly.type
_entity_poly.pdbx_seq_one_letter_code
_entity_poly.pdbx_strand_id
1 'polypeptide(L)'
;MGRHGMLSQKAQVLVDDAALTDARSTFLLGEFEMLNLRVKEIDDGGIVGNIKSKSSSQSREVQQIIEDPTGVRAKGCGKRLKSSKEKAMSRGIRQCSVCGVNGHDKRTCPRLNDRCNVGNFSETQYNYDDPQEDGRDDATFTSIASSNFHFGL
;
A
#
# COMPACT_ATOMS: atom_id res chain seq x y z
N MET A 1 38.08 2.54 -9.56
CA MET A 1 38.90 1.62 -8.72
C MET A 1 38.12 0.34 -8.53
N GLY A 2 38.74 -0.83 -8.72
CA GLY A 2 38.10 -2.13 -8.44
C GLY A 2 38.00 -2.41 -6.94
N ARG A 3 37.26 -3.46 -6.57
CA ARG A 3 37.04 -3.87 -5.15
C ARG A 3 38.35 -3.96 -4.36
N HIS A 4 39.36 -4.59 -4.95
CA HIS A 4 40.70 -4.72 -4.34
C HIS A 4 41.35 -3.36 -4.07
N GLY A 5 41.29 -2.43 -5.03
CA GLY A 5 41.90 -1.11 -4.87
C GLY A 5 41.27 -0.31 -3.72
N MET A 6 39.96 -0.40 -3.55
CA MET A 6 39.26 0.25 -2.43
C MET A 6 39.63 -0.36 -1.07
N LEU A 7 39.69 -1.70 -0.99
CA LEU A 7 40.05 -2.40 0.24
C LEU A 7 41.51 -2.12 0.63
N SER A 8 42.41 -2.17 -0.35
CA SER A 8 43.84 -1.91 -0.16
C SER A 8 44.08 -0.46 0.30
N GLN A 9 43.43 0.53 -0.31
CA GLN A 9 43.55 1.93 0.12
C GLN A 9 43.07 2.11 1.57
N LYS A 10 41.92 1.54 1.94
CA LYS A 10 41.41 1.64 3.31
C LYS A 10 42.31 0.94 4.32
N ALA A 11 42.83 -0.24 3.98
CA ALA A 11 43.76 -0.98 4.82
C ALA A 11 45.06 -0.19 5.04
N GLN A 12 45.61 0.40 3.97
CA GLN A 12 46.83 1.20 4.04
C GLN A 12 46.67 2.40 4.97
N VAL A 13 45.60 3.19 4.82
CA VAL A 13 45.33 4.33 5.70
C VAL A 13 45.23 3.90 7.17
N LEU A 14 44.60 2.75 7.44
CA LEU A 14 44.46 2.24 8.81
C LEU A 14 45.79 1.72 9.38
N VAL A 15 46.60 1.07 8.56
CA VAL A 15 47.94 0.60 8.94
C VAL A 15 48.87 1.78 9.23
N ASP A 16 48.86 2.81 8.39
CA ASP A 16 49.67 4.01 8.56
C ASP A 16 49.34 4.74 9.89
N ASP A 17 48.06 4.84 10.26
CA ASP A 17 47.65 5.43 11.56
C ASP A 17 48.02 4.54 12.76
N ALA A 18 47.82 3.22 12.64
CA ALA A 18 48.11 2.30 13.73
C ALA A 18 49.62 2.20 14.01
N ALA A 19 50.45 2.30 12.97
CA ALA A 19 51.91 2.27 13.06
C ALA A 19 52.49 3.43 13.89
N LEU A 20 51.72 4.48 14.19
CA LEU A 20 52.17 5.61 15.00
C LEU A 20 52.39 5.24 16.48
N THR A 21 51.83 4.13 16.98
CA THR A 21 52.03 3.67 18.37
C THR A 21 52.02 2.15 18.47
N ASP A 22 52.81 1.59 19.40
CA ASP A 22 52.86 0.14 19.62
C ASP A 22 51.52 -0.43 20.12
N ALA A 23 50.79 0.32 20.95
CA ALA A 23 49.47 -0.07 21.44
C ALA A 23 48.43 -0.20 20.32
N ARG A 24 48.45 0.70 19.32
CA ARG A 24 47.53 0.61 18.16
C ARG A 24 47.95 -0.50 17.21
N SER A 25 49.26 -0.64 16.95
CA SER A 25 49.80 -1.70 16.10
C SER A 25 49.43 -3.08 16.62
N THR A 26 49.62 -3.33 17.91
CA THR A 26 49.28 -4.61 18.56
C THR A 26 47.77 -4.88 18.56
N PHE A 27 46.95 -3.86 18.81
CA PHE A 27 45.49 -3.99 18.69
C PHE A 27 45.05 -4.35 17.27
N LEU A 28 45.57 -3.65 16.27
CA LEU A 28 45.20 -3.87 14.88
C LEU A 28 45.62 -5.25 14.37
N LEU A 29 46.78 -5.76 14.81
CA LEU A 29 47.22 -7.12 14.49
C LEU A 29 46.23 -8.18 15.00
N GLY A 30 45.78 -8.07 16.26
CA GLY A 30 44.79 -9.00 16.82
C GLY A 30 43.44 -8.95 16.08
N GLU A 31 42.98 -7.75 15.72
CA GLU A 31 41.74 -7.60 14.93
C GLU A 31 41.87 -8.18 13.53
N PHE A 32 43.03 -8.08 12.87
CA PHE A 32 43.26 -8.71 11.57
C PHE A 32 43.26 -10.24 11.64
N GLU A 33 43.78 -10.84 12.70
CA GLU A 33 43.68 -12.29 12.92
C GLU A 33 42.22 -12.73 13.05
N MET A 34 41.42 -12.00 13.85
CA MET A 34 39.99 -12.27 14.00
C MET A 34 39.22 -12.05 12.70
N LEU A 35 39.57 -11.02 11.92
CA LEU A 35 38.95 -10.76 10.64
C LEU A 35 39.25 -11.87 9.63
N ASN A 36 40.48 -12.39 9.61
CA ASN A 36 40.87 -13.51 8.75
C ASN A 36 40.07 -14.78 9.08
N LEU A 37 39.79 -15.04 10.37
CA LEU A 37 38.92 -16.15 10.77
C LEU A 37 37.50 -15.96 10.25
N ARG A 38 36.89 -14.78 10.43
CA ARG A 38 35.54 -14.49 9.94
C ARG A 38 35.44 -14.56 8.41
N VAL A 39 36.47 -14.12 7.68
CA VAL A 39 36.47 -14.21 6.21
C VAL A 39 36.49 -15.67 5.75
N LYS A 40 37.29 -16.53 6.39
CA LYS A 40 37.29 -17.98 6.10
C LYS A 40 35.94 -18.64 6.38
N GLU A 41 35.29 -18.26 7.49
CA GLU A 41 33.95 -18.79 7.85
C GLU A 41 32.86 -18.43 6.82
N ILE A 42 33.00 -17.29 6.13
CA ILE A 42 32.09 -16.87 5.06
C ILE A 42 32.27 -17.75 3.82
N ASP A 43 33.51 -18.12 3.49
CA ASP A 43 33.82 -18.96 2.32
C ASP A 43 33.29 -20.40 2.49
N ASP A 44 33.22 -20.90 3.74
CA ASP A 44 32.72 -22.24 4.09
C ASP A 44 31.18 -22.32 4.24
N GLY A 45 30.45 -21.24 3.94
CA GLY A 45 28.98 -21.21 4.01
C GLY A 45 28.41 -21.18 5.45
N GLY A 46 29.24 -20.80 6.43
CA GLY A 46 28.84 -20.69 7.83
C GLY A 46 27.76 -19.64 8.06
N ILE A 47 26.68 -20.03 8.76
CA ILE A 47 25.62 -19.12 9.23
C ILE A 47 26.28 -18.10 10.18
N VAL A 48 26.36 -16.84 9.77
CA VAL A 48 26.93 -15.75 10.58
C VAL A 48 26.03 -15.50 11.79
N GLY A 49 26.35 -16.16 12.91
CA GLY A 49 25.89 -15.78 14.24
C GLY A 49 26.53 -14.46 14.62
N ASN A 50 25.71 -13.45 14.86
CA ASN A 50 26.11 -12.10 15.21
C ASN A 50 26.84 -12.10 16.57
N ILE A 51 28.16 -12.34 16.60
CA ILE A 51 28.98 -12.20 17.82
C ILE A 51 29.19 -10.70 18.07
N LYS A 52 28.16 -10.04 18.61
CA LYS A 52 28.31 -8.74 19.27
C LYS A 52 29.15 -8.94 20.52
N SER A 53 30.32 -8.32 20.57
CA SER A 53 31.15 -8.21 21.77
C SER A 53 30.31 -7.66 22.93
N LYS A 54 30.24 -8.42 24.02
CA LYS A 54 29.53 -8.10 25.26
C LYS A 54 30.18 -6.89 25.93
N SER A 55 29.50 -5.76 26.00
CA SER A 55 29.59 -4.85 27.13
C SER A 55 28.48 -5.19 28.12
N SER A 56 28.85 -5.31 29.39
CA SER A 56 28.03 -5.67 30.55
C SER A 56 26.66 -4.98 30.67
N SER A 57 25.59 -5.77 30.83
CA SER A 57 24.75 -5.83 32.06
C SER A 57 23.30 -6.27 31.78
N GLN A 58 22.88 -7.30 32.54
CA GLN A 58 21.51 -7.64 32.94
C GLN A 58 20.50 -8.05 31.84
N SER A 59 20.31 -9.37 31.75
CA SER A 59 19.27 -10.08 31.02
C SER A 59 17.86 -9.62 31.40
N ARG A 60 17.20 -8.91 30.47
CA ARG A 60 15.76 -9.03 30.26
C ARG A 60 15.58 -9.58 28.86
N GLU A 61 14.86 -10.69 28.74
CA GLU A 61 14.47 -11.25 27.45
C GLU A 61 13.68 -10.18 26.68
N VAL A 62 14.37 -9.47 25.80
CA VAL A 62 13.71 -8.62 24.81
C VAL A 62 13.27 -9.56 23.70
N GLN A 63 12.01 -9.99 23.75
CA GLN A 63 11.33 -10.48 22.55
C GLN A 63 11.43 -9.36 21.52
N GLN A 64 12.31 -9.52 20.53
CA GLN A 64 12.40 -8.57 19.43
C GLN A 64 11.15 -8.75 18.57
N ILE A 65 10.15 -7.90 18.80
CA ILE A 65 9.01 -7.74 17.91
C ILE A 65 9.57 -7.06 16.67
N ILE A 66 9.74 -7.83 15.59
CA ILE A 66 10.05 -7.28 14.27
C ILE A 66 8.73 -6.67 13.78
N GLU A 67 8.62 -5.35 13.91
CA GLU A 67 7.53 -4.62 13.30
C GLU A 67 7.72 -4.60 11.78
N ASP A 68 6.66 -4.95 11.04
CA ASP A 68 6.68 -4.86 9.58
C ASP A 68 6.99 -3.41 9.17
N PRO A 69 7.86 -3.21 8.16
CA PRO A 69 8.22 -1.87 7.72
C PRO A 69 6.96 -1.10 7.32
N THR A 70 6.81 0.12 7.85
CA THR A 70 5.67 0.98 7.52
C THR A 70 5.55 1.11 6.00
N GLY A 71 4.34 0.95 5.48
CA GLY A 71 4.09 0.96 4.03
C GLY A 71 4.67 2.19 3.34
N VAL A 72 5.74 2.00 2.57
CA VAL A 72 6.38 3.07 1.81
C VAL A 72 5.50 3.39 0.60
N ARG A 73 4.94 4.60 0.54
CA ARG A 73 4.21 5.04 -0.66
C ARG A 73 5.21 5.22 -1.80
N ALA A 74 4.96 4.56 -2.92
CA ALA A 74 5.75 4.75 -4.13
C ALA A 74 5.79 6.24 -4.52
N LYS A 75 6.96 6.70 -4.99
CA LYS A 75 7.14 8.01 -5.62
C LYS A 75 6.07 8.20 -6.70
N GLY A 76 5.26 9.25 -6.59
CA GLY A 76 4.16 9.54 -7.52
C GLY A 76 2.74 9.29 -6.96
N CYS A 77 2.58 8.73 -5.76
CA CYS A 77 1.25 8.57 -5.12
C CYS A 77 0.76 9.84 -4.36
N GLY A 78 1.23 11.01 -4.80
CA GLY A 78 0.81 12.31 -4.27
C GLY A 78 -0.68 12.56 -4.55
N LYS A 79 -1.32 13.40 -3.73
CA LYS A 79 -2.72 13.79 -3.97
C LYS A 79 -2.81 14.48 -5.33
N ARG A 80 -3.56 13.88 -6.26
CA ARG A 80 -3.89 14.49 -7.55
C ARG A 80 -4.60 15.83 -7.29
N LEU A 81 -4.10 16.90 -7.91
CA LEU A 81 -4.76 18.20 -7.89
C LEU A 81 -6.12 18.08 -8.59
N LYS A 82 -7.18 18.42 -7.86
CA LYS A 82 -8.55 18.38 -8.36
C LYS A 82 -8.85 19.66 -9.13
N SER A 83 -9.43 19.55 -10.33
CA SER A 83 -9.78 20.73 -11.15
C SER A 83 -10.83 21.62 -10.46
N SER A 84 -10.89 22.90 -10.83
CA SER A 84 -11.90 23.83 -10.30
C SER A 84 -13.32 23.33 -10.52
N LYS A 85 -13.59 22.70 -11.67
CA LYS A 85 -14.87 22.05 -11.99
C LYS A 85 -15.17 20.92 -10.99
N GLU A 86 -14.22 20.03 -10.76
CA GLU A 86 -14.39 18.92 -9.81
C GLU A 86 -14.58 19.38 -8.35
N LYS A 87 -13.88 20.45 -7.93
CA LYS A 87 -14.09 21.07 -6.60
C LYS A 87 -15.46 21.73 -6.47
N ALA A 88 -15.97 22.32 -7.55
CA ALA A 88 -17.32 22.89 -7.59
C ALA A 88 -18.41 21.81 -7.51
N MET A 89 -18.17 20.64 -8.14
CA MET A 89 -19.10 19.50 -8.13
C MET A 89 -19.06 18.69 -6.82
N SER A 90 -17.99 18.76 -6.03
CA SER A 90 -17.84 18.02 -4.77
C SER A 90 -18.53 18.66 -3.56
N ARG A 91 -19.41 19.65 -3.78
CA ARG A 91 -20.03 20.46 -2.70
C ARG A 91 -21.16 19.75 -1.92
N GLY A 92 -21.38 18.45 -2.12
CA GLY A 92 -22.35 17.70 -1.35
C GLY A 92 -21.81 16.31 -1.02
N ILE A 93 -21.74 15.99 0.27
CA ILE A 93 -21.71 14.57 0.68
C ILE A 93 -23.04 14.00 0.19
N ARG A 94 -22.99 12.88 -0.54
CA ARG A 94 -24.19 12.21 -1.04
C ARG A 94 -25.06 11.81 0.15
N GLN A 95 -26.24 12.41 0.23
CA GLN A 95 -27.27 12.03 1.19
C GLN A 95 -27.99 10.78 0.67
N CYS A 96 -28.35 9.88 1.59
CA CYS A 96 -29.23 8.77 1.27
C CYS A 96 -30.60 9.30 0.86
N SER A 97 -31.12 8.88 -0.30
CA SER A 97 -32.42 9.34 -0.80
C SER A 97 -33.61 8.84 0.04
N VAL A 98 -33.40 7.89 0.95
CA VAL A 98 -34.46 7.30 1.79
C VAL A 98 -34.56 7.97 3.14
N CYS A 99 -33.43 8.32 3.77
CA CYS A 99 -33.42 8.89 5.12
C CYS A 99 -32.77 10.27 5.22
N GLY A 100 -32.22 10.80 4.11
CA GLY A 100 -31.57 12.12 4.04
C GLY A 100 -30.22 12.21 4.76
N VAL A 101 -29.74 11.14 5.40
CA VAL A 101 -28.50 11.13 6.17
C VAL A 101 -27.30 10.79 5.28
N ASN A 102 -26.16 11.38 5.59
CA ASN A 102 -24.89 11.13 4.93
C ASN A 102 -24.22 9.84 5.41
N GLY A 103 -23.31 9.28 4.61
CA GLY A 103 -22.46 8.14 5.02
C GLY A 103 -22.94 6.76 4.58
N HIS A 104 -24.09 6.67 3.91
CA HIS A 104 -24.58 5.46 3.27
C HIS A 104 -25.46 5.82 2.06
N ASP A 105 -25.84 4.83 1.24
CA ASP A 105 -26.76 5.04 0.14
C ASP A 105 -28.03 4.21 0.26
N LYS A 106 -28.96 4.33 -0.71
CA LYS A 106 -30.24 3.60 -0.67
C LYS A 106 -30.06 2.08 -0.50
N ARG A 107 -28.98 1.48 -1.00
CA ARG A 107 -28.77 0.02 -0.92
C ARG A 107 -28.31 -0.40 0.48
N THR A 108 -27.63 0.48 1.18
CA THR A 108 -27.10 0.24 2.53
C THR A 108 -27.84 1.04 3.60
N CYS A 109 -29.04 1.55 3.29
CA CYS A 109 -29.80 2.36 4.24
C CYS A 109 -30.29 1.51 5.41
N PRO A 110 -29.93 1.84 6.67
CA PRO A 110 -30.40 1.11 7.84
C PRO A 110 -31.93 1.04 7.86
N ARG A 111 -32.66 2.14 7.58
CA ARG A 111 -34.13 2.11 7.51
C ARG A 111 -34.72 1.08 6.53
N LEU A 112 -33.99 0.70 5.48
CA LEU A 112 -34.40 -0.36 4.56
C LEU A 112 -33.91 -1.74 5.00
N ASN A 113 -32.74 -1.81 5.64
CA ASN A 113 -32.13 -3.05 6.12
C ASN A 113 -32.67 -3.53 7.48
N ASP A 114 -33.21 -2.61 8.29
CA ASP A 114 -33.82 -2.85 9.60
C ASP A 114 -35.18 -3.55 9.47
N ARG A 115 -35.70 -3.72 8.23
CA ARG A 115 -36.94 -4.47 7.97
C ARG A 115 -36.78 -6.00 8.11
N CYS A 116 -35.62 -6.49 8.53
CA CYS A 116 -35.33 -7.93 8.61
C CYS A 116 -35.09 -8.46 10.04
N ASN A 117 -35.26 -7.68 11.12
CA ASN A 117 -35.11 -8.27 12.45
C ASN A 117 -36.01 -7.67 13.54
N VAL A 118 -36.85 -8.55 14.09
CA VAL A 118 -37.74 -8.47 15.27
C VAL A 118 -39.17 -7.94 15.02
N GLY A 119 -40.14 -8.83 15.28
CA GLY A 119 -41.56 -8.68 15.00
C GLY A 119 -42.46 -8.11 16.11
N ASN A 120 -43.77 -8.20 15.81
CA ASN A 120 -45.00 -7.73 16.48
C ASN A 120 -45.37 -6.26 16.16
N PHE A 121 -46.15 -5.98 15.09
CA PHE A 121 -47.60 -6.15 14.84
C PHE A 121 -48.49 -5.05 15.44
N SER A 122 -49.06 -4.22 14.56
CA SER A 122 -50.45 -3.74 14.63
C SER A 122 -50.93 -3.38 13.22
N GLU A 123 -51.66 -4.34 12.66
CA GLU A 123 -52.89 -4.21 11.88
C GLU A 123 -53.42 -2.81 11.53
N THR A 124 -53.62 -2.56 10.23
CA THR A 124 -54.89 -2.12 9.58
C THR A 124 -54.65 -2.22 8.05
N GLN A 125 -55.14 -3.26 7.38
CA GLN A 125 -56.39 -3.32 6.59
C GLN A 125 -56.37 -2.56 5.24
N TYR A 126 -56.39 -3.36 4.15
CA TYR A 126 -57.03 -3.23 2.82
C TYR A 126 -56.91 -1.89 2.03
N ASN A 127 -56.63 -1.87 0.71
CA ASN A 127 -57.48 -2.40 -0.36
C ASN A 127 -56.71 -2.82 -1.62
N TYR A 128 -57.26 -3.85 -2.29
CA TYR A 128 -57.09 -4.16 -3.71
C TYR A 128 -57.66 -3.03 -4.56
N ASP A 129 -56.97 -2.68 -5.64
CA ASP A 129 -57.61 -2.31 -6.92
C ASP A 129 -56.62 -2.66 -8.04
N ASP A 130 -56.87 -3.81 -8.67
CA ASP A 130 -56.37 -4.18 -9.99
C ASP A 130 -57.23 -3.46 -11.04
N PRO A 131 -56.61 -2.72 -11.96
CA PRO A 131 -57.09 -2.84 -13.33
C PRO A 131 -55.99 -3.17 -14.34
N GLN A 132 -56.21 -4.31 -14.98
CA GLN A 132 -55.88 -4.74 -16.33
C GLN A 132 -56.18 -3.66 -17.42
N GLU A 133 -55.77 -3.97 -18.66
CA GLU A 133 -56.04 -3.27 -19.96
C GLU A 133 -54.81 -2.45 -20.45
N ASP A 134 -53.87 -2.99 -21.25
CA ASP A 134 -53.86 -3.30 -22.71
C ASP A 134 -53.73 -2.06 -23.65
N GLY A 135 -52.91 -2.20 -24.70
CA GLY A 135 -52.69 -1.11 -25.68
C GLY A 135 -51.44 -1.25 -26.53
N ARG A 136 -51.60 -1.83 -27.73
CA ARG A 136 -50.64 -1.90 -28.83
C ARG A 136 -50.72 -0.61 -29.67
N ASP A 137 -49.60 -0.14 -30.20
CA ASP A 137 -49.53 0.37 -31.58
C ASP A 137 -48.09 0.42 -32.14
N ASP A 138 -47.92 -0.34 -33.23
CA ASP A 138 -46.89 -0.28 -34.25
C ASP A 138 -46.96 1.05 -35.02
N ALA A 139 -45.82 1.62 -35.40
CA ALA A 139 -45.73 2.43 -36.62
C ALA A 139 -44.29 2.48 -37.16
N THR A 140 -43.99 1.49 -38.00
CA THR A 140 -43.45 1.66 -39.36
C THR A 140 -42.31 2.68 -39.61
N PHE A 141 -41.14 2.09 -39.83
CA PHE A 141 -40.22 2.34 -40.94
C PHE A 141 -40.76 3.22 -42.09
N THR A 142 -40.06 4.32 -42.38
CA THR A 142 -39.99 4.89 -43.73
C THR A 142 -38.59 5.47 -44.00
N SER A 143 -37.87 4.79 -44.87
CA SER A 143 -36.67 5.26 -45.58
C SER A 143 -36.93 6.52 -46.39
N ILE A 144 -36.04 7.52 -46.36
CA ILE A 144 -35.78 8.40 -47.51
C ILE A 144 -34.30 8.83 -47.60
N ALA A 145 -33.74 8.54 -48.78
CA ALA A 145 -32.68 9.21 -49.55
C ALA A 145 -31.19 9.16 -49.16
N SER A 146 -30.50 8.37 -49.98
CA SER A 146 -29.10 8.44 -50.40
C SER A 146 -28.66 9.81 -50.93
N SER A 147 -27.39 10.18 -50.72
CA SER A 147 -26.55 10.77 -51.78
C SER A 147 -25.06 10.81 -51.40
N ASN A 148 -24.30 10.01 -52.15
CA ASN A 148 -23.01 10.29 -52.80
C ASN A 148 -21.84 10.89 -52.00
N PHE A 149 -20.83 10.05 -51.72
CA PHE A 149 -19.44 10.49 -51.65
C PHE A 149 -18.57 9.64 -52.60
N HIS A 150 -17.95 10.34 -53.55
CA HIS A 150 -17.08 9.82 -54.60
C HIS A 150 -15.63 9.77 -54.06
N PHE A 151 -14.99 8.59 -54.10
CA PHE A 151 -13.55 8.46 -53.90
C PHE A 151 -12.81 8.78 -55.20
N GLY A 152 -11.88 9.73 -55.15
CA GLY A 152 -10.87 10.00 -56.17
C GLY A 152 -9.52 9.43 -55.72
N LEU A 153 -8.82 8.84 -56.69
CA LEU A 153 -7.56 8.10 -56.63
C LEU A 153 -6.38 8.92 -56.06
#